data_AF-A0AA37P2U2-F1
#
_entry.id   AF-A0AA37P2U2-F1
#
_cell.length_a   1.000
_cell.length_b   1.000
_cell.length_c   1.000
_cell.angle_alpha   90.00
_cell.angle_beta   90.00
_cell.angle_gamma   90.00
#
_symmetry.space_group_name_H-M   'P 1'
#
loop_
_entity.id
_entity.type
_entity.pdbx_description
1 polymer ?
#
loop_
_entity_poly.entity_id
_entity_poly.type
_entity_poly.pdbx_seq_one_letter_code
_entity_poly.pdbx_strand_id
1 'polypeptide(L)'
;MALSDTTEFAAERMQRSLQLLKRRGPDRSSTFQFQWCEKTLMLGHTRLSVIDLTEAAAQPMNSPDDRFTLVFNGEIYNYKELRSELTAAGRRFRSASDTEVLLQAWAHWGEAALTRFVGMFAFVIFDRETSTLYGARDAFGIKPFYYSASGASFVFASEIPAVQALRSTAPKLDLQTSYDYLVHGNYDAGERTFFSDVLALPAGHQFTYDLRSNVLQIKPWWAPKITLVEPIAFSDAADGLRNHLLNSVRLHLRSDVPLGAALSGGLDSSAIVGCMRHLEPDVPIHTFSFIASGSAVSEECWVDQVNTQVGAVAHKVSIAPSELAADLDDMIAALGEPFGSTSIYAQYRVFKLAREHGMTVTLDGQGADELCGGYVGYPGPRVRSLLDGGHWLGALSFLGKWGRWPGRAGLDGLKAAVAEYTSDAAYQALRRMNGASASPSWIDAHVLADAGVTLRFPRELPSQTASERRMVAELARSLHGVGLPGLLRHGDRNSMRFSVESRVPFLTTELADFLLTLPEEYLVSPQGETKHLLRRAMRGLVPDEILNRRDKIGFATPEQAWLLQMAPQVREWLRYPLNLPFLRQNEVLKAFDQVVAGQRPFSWQVWRWINFTRWYAQHFAG
;
A
#
# COMPACT_ATOMS: atom_id res chain seq x y z
N MET A 1 31.19 23.48 -13.30
CA MET A 1 30.53 24.26 -14.37
C MET A 1 29.04 24.07 -14.18
N ALA A 2 28.36 25.00 -13.51
CA ALA A 2 26.92 24.91 -13.24
C ALA A 2 26.20 25.62 -14.38
N LEU A 3 25.69 24.85 -15.35
CA LEU A 3 24.73 25.37 -16.31
C LEU A 3 23.44 25.64 -15.54
N SER A 4 23.02 26.90 -15.46
CA SER A 4 21.66 27.23 -15.05
C SER A 4 20.71 26.53 -16.01
N ASP A 5 19.85 25.68 -15.48
CA ASP A 5 18.91 24.89 -16.27
C ASP A 5 18.04 25.82 -17.14
N THR A 6 18.21 25.76 -18.46
CA THR A 6 17.36 26.52 -19.38
C THR A 6 15.94 25.94 -19.37
N THR A 7 14.93 26.77 -19.64
CA THR A 7 13.51 26.34 -19.71
C THR A 7 13.28 25.18 -20.69
N GLU A 8 14.10 25.05 -21.74
CA GLU A 8 14.05 23.96 -22.71
C GLU A 8 14.36 22.59 -22.07
N PHE A 9 15.47 22.47 -21.32
CA PHE A 9 15.81 21.24 -20.57
C PHE A 9 14.74 20.87 -19.53
N ALA A 10 14.11 21.86 -18.89
CA ALA A 10 13.02 21.60 -17.96
C ALA A 10 11.79 21.01 -18.67
N ALA A 11 11.46 21.50 -19.86
CA ALA A 11 10.37 20.98 -20.68
C ALA A 11 10.65 19.55 -21.17
N GLU A 12 11.86 19.24 -21.63
CA GLU A 12 12.25 17.88 -22.03
C GLU A 12 12.13 16.88 -20.86
N ARG A 13 12.63 17.26 -19.68
CA ARG A 13 12.50 16.43 -18.47
C ARG A 13 11.05 16.21 -18.07
N MET A 14 10.21 17.24 -18.18
CA MET A 14 8.76 17.11 -17.95
C MET A 14 8.13 16.11 -18.92
N GLN A 15 8.44 16.20 -20.23
CA GLN A 15 7.91 15.25 -21.22
C GLN A 15 8.36 13.81 -20.95
N ARG A 16 9.64 13.61 -20.61
CA ARG A 16 10.16 12.29 -20.21
C ARG A 16 9.43 11.75 -18.98
N SER A 17 9.20 12.60 -17.98
CA SER A 17 8.45 12.23 -16.77
C SER A 17 7.03 11.81 -17.09
N LEU A 18 6.29 12.59 -17.89
CA LEU A 18 4.92 12.24 -18.31
C LEU A 18 4.87 10.96 -19.14
N GLN A 19 5.87 10.70 -19.98
CA GLN A 19 5.94 9.46 -20.76
C GLN A 19 6.10 8.23 -19.86
N LEU A 20 6.83 8.34 -18.75
CA LEU A 20 6.93 7.27 -17.74
C LEU A 20 5.59 7.06 -17.00
N LEU A 21 4.82 8.13 -16.80
CA LEU A 21 3.50 8.07 -16.16
C LEU A 21 2.37 7.64 -17.09
N LYS A 22 2.59 7.59 -18.41
CA LYS A 22 1.55 7.32 -19.42
C LYS A 22 0.73 6.06 -19.17
N ARG A 23 1.31 5.01 -18.57
CA ARG A 23 0.58 3.77 -18.25
C ARG A 23 -0.50 3.99 -17.18
N ARG A 24 -0.27 4.91 -16.24
CA ARG A 24 -1.26 5.30 -15.22
C ARG A 24 -2.40 6.14 -15.80
N GLY A 25 -2.12 6.88 -16.88
CA GLY A 25 -3.07 7.79 -17.50
C GLY A 25 -2.94 7.79 -19.02
N PRO A 26 -3.44 6.74 -19.70
CA PRO A 26 -3.21 6.54 -21.12
C PRO A 26 -4.04 7.47 -22.02
N ASP A 27 -5.12 8.06 -21.51
CA ASP A 27 -6.13 8.72 -22.35
C ASP A 27 -5.68 10.11 -22.78
N ARG A 28 -5.06 10.87 -21.86
CA ARG A 28 -4.59 12.25 -22.11
C ARG A 28 -3.34 12.59 -21.33
N SER A 29 -2.58 13.54 -21.84
CA SER A 29 -1.44 14.14 -21.15
C SER A 29 -1.43 15.63 -21.41
N SER A 30 -1.22 16.44 -20.37
CA SER A 30 -1.11 17.88 -20.54
C SER A 30 -0.21 18.51 -19.46
N THR A 31 0.20 19.75 -19.70
CA THR A 31 1.05 20.53 -18.81
C THR A 31 0.50 21.92 -18.58
N PHE A 32 0.85 22.47 -17.43
CA PHE A 32 0.66 23.86 -17.05
C PHE A 32 2.04 24.44 -16.73
N GLN A 33 2.29 25.67 -17.18
CA GLN A 33 3.51 26.40 -16.91
C GLN A 33 3.16 27.79 -16.38
N PHE A 34 3.87 28.20 -15.33
CA PHE A 34 3.75 29.54 -14.75
C PHE A 34 5.14 30.10 -14.48
N GLN A 35 5.39 31.32 -14.95
CA GLN A 35 6.64 32.03 -14.72
C GLN A 35 6.48 32.96 -13.52
N TRP A 36 7.35 32.82 -12.52
CA TRP A 36 7.43 33.69 -11.36
C TRP A 36 8.85 34.24 -11.21
N CYS A 37 9.05 35.51 -11.55
CA CYS A 37 10.38 36.11 -11.66
C CYS A 37 11.30 35.23 -12.54
N GLU A 38 12.46 34.80 -12.01
CA GLU A 38 13.40 33.91 -12.70
C GLU A 38 13.06 32.41 -12.53
N LYS A 39 12.01 32.06 -11.78
CA LYS A 39 11.61 30.67 -11.53
C LYS A 39 10.48 30.25 -12.48
N THR A 40 10.53 29.00 -12.93
CA THR A 40 9.47 28.38 -13.70
C THR A 40 8.81 27.28 -12.87
N LEU A 41 7.51 27.39 -12.63
CA LEU A 41 6.69 26.30 -12.13
C LEU A 41 6.10 25.53 -13.31
N MET A 42 6.18 24.20 -13.24
CA MET A 42 5.51 23.32 -14.19
C MET A 42 4.71 22.26 -13.44
N LEU A 43 3.46 22.07 -13.84
CA LEU A 43 2.60 20.96 -13.39
C LEU A 43 2.27 20.10 -14.60
N GLY A 44 2.42 18.79 -14.49
CA GLY A 44 2.12 17.85 -15.56
C GLY A 44 1.15 16.78 -15.07
N HIS A 45 0.28 16.31 -15.96
CA HIS A 45 -0.72 15.30 -15.63
C HIS A 45 -0.97 14.34 -16.79
N THR A 46 -1.03 13.04 -16.49
CA THR A 46 -1.51 11.98 -17.40
C THR A 46 -2.82 11.42 -16.86
N ARG A 47 -3.86 11.32 -17.69
CA ARG A 47 -5.24 11.02 -17.25
C ARG A 47 -5.67 9.61 -17.65
N LEU A 48 -6.18 8.86 -16.67
CA LEU A 48 -7.11 7.76 -16.89
C LEU A 48 -8.51 8.30 -16.58
N SER A 49 -9.41 8.25 -17.54
CA SER A 49 -10.73 8.89 -17.45
C SER A 49 -11.72 7.90 -16.84
N VAL A 50 -12.05 8.10 -15.56
CA VAL A 50 -12.97 7.24 -14.80
C VAL A 50 -14.30 7.92 -14.50
N ILE A 51 -14.26 9.18 -14.06
CA ILE A 51 -15.44 10.05 -13.87
C ILE A 51 -15.33 11.26 -14.77
N ASP A 52 -16.43 11.57 -15.47
CA ASP A 52 -16.56 12.61 -16.49
C ASP A 52 -15.51 12.46 -17.61
N LEU A 53 -15.85 11.69 -18.64
CA LEU A 53 -14.94 11.36 -19.73
C LEU A 53 -14.66 12.55 -20.69
N THR A 54 -15.21 13.74 -20.41
CA THR A 54 -15.10 14.91 -21.29
C THR A 54 -13.80 15.71 -21.07
N GLU A 55 -13.54 16.69 -21.94
CA GLU A 55 -12.46 17.70 -21.75
C GLU A 55 -12.71 18.64 -20.56
N ALA A 56 -13.94 18.77 -20.08
CA ALA A 56 -14.22 19.64 -18.93
C ALA A 56 -13.54 19.17 -17.64
N ALA A 57 -13.22 17.88 -17.57
CA ALA A 57 -12.50 17.24 -16.46
C ALA A 57 -10.99 17.10 -16.70
N ALA A 58 -10.45 17.77 -17.73
CA ALA A 58 -9.01 17.73 -18.01
C ALA A 58 -8.19 18.38 -16.89
N GLN A 59 -6.97 17.88 -16.72
CA GLN A 59 -6.01 18.38 -15.75
C GLN A 59 -4.65 18.65 -16.42
N PRO A 60 -3.87 19.64 -15.98
CA PRO A 60 -4.09 20.50 -14.81
C PRO A 60 -5.34 21.40 -14.91
N MET A 61 -6.14 21.44 -13.84
CA MET A 61 -7.46 22.11 -13.84
C MET A 61 -7.35 23.48 -13.17
N ASN A 62 -7.80 24.53 -13.84
CA ASN A 62 -7.84 25.89 -13.28
C ASN A 62 -9.20 26.19 -12.63
N SER A 63 -9.18 26.95 -11.54
CA SER A 63 -10.41 27.50 -10.96
C SER A 63 -11.02 28.54 -11.91
N PRO A 64 -12.34 28.81 -11.82
CA PRO A 64 -13.02 29.77 -12.70
C PRO A 64 -12.44 31.18 -12.73
N ASP A 65 -11.75 31.60 -11.66
CA ASP A 65 -11.06 32.87 -11.46
C ASP A 65 -9.55 32.80 -11.74
N ASP A 66 -9.06 31.66 -12.27
CA ASP A 66 -7.66 31.36 -12.56
C ASP A 66 -6.69 31.46 -11.37
N ARG A 67 -7.20 31.62 -10.14
CA ARG A 67 -6.36 31.70 -8.93
C ARG A 67 -5.66 30.38 -8.62
N PHE A 68 -6.39 29.27 -8.73
CA PHE A 68 -5.90 27.95 -8.35
C PHE A 68 -5.69 27.05 -9.56
N THR A 69 -4.62 26.26 -9.56
CA THR A 69 -4.37 25.23 -10.56
C THR A 69 -4.10 23.89 -9.88
N LEU A 70 -4.90 22.86 -10.19
CA LEU A 70 -4.87 21.53 -9.58
C LEU A 70 -4.25 20.48 -10.49
N VAL A 71 -3.40 19.62 -9.93
CA VAL A 71 -3.12 18.27 -10.43
C VAL A 71 -3.47 17.23 -9.35
N PHE A 72 -4.12 16.15 -9.75
CA PHE A 72 -4.78 15.22 -8.85
C PHE A 72 -4.78 13.80 -9.44
N ASN A 73 -4.23 12.86 -8.69
CA ASN A 73 -4.31 11.43 -8.94
C ASN A 73 -5.14 10.79 -7.82
N GLY A 74 -6.33 10.31 -8.14
CA GLY A 74 -7.22 9.69 -7.16
C GLY A 74 -8.70 9.84 -7.52
N GLU A 75 -9.54 9.64 -6.51
CA GLU A 75 -10.99 9.70 -6.60
C GLU A 75 -11.55 10.29 -5.28
N ILE A 76 -12.42 11.29 -5.37
CA ILE A 76 -13.21 11.80 -4.24
C ILE A 76 -14.59 11.13 -4.27
N TYR A 77 -14.75 9.98 -3.62
CA TYR A 77 -15.96 9.17 -3.72
C TYR A 77 -17.24 9.89 -3.29
N ASN A 78 -17.17 10.78 -2.29
CA ASN A 78 -18.31 11.59 -1.83
C ASN A 78 -18.51 12.91 -2.62
N TYR A 79 -17.96 13.02 -3.83
CA TYR A 79 -18.04 14.26 -4.62
C TYR A 79 -19.47 14.73 -4.92
N LYS A 80 -20.45 13.82 -5.03
CA LYS A 80 -21.86 14.20 -5.28
C LYS A 80 -22.46 14.93 -4.08
N GLU A 81 -22.18 14.45 -2.88
CA GLU A 81 -22.59 15.05 -1.62
C GLU A 81 -21.92 16.42 -1.45
N LEU A 82 -20.59 16.48 -1.62
CA LEU A 82 -19.83 17.73 -1.51
C LEU A 82 -20.23 18.77 -2.56
N ARG A 83 -20.51 18.34 -3.79
CA ARG A 83 -21.04 19.23 -4.85
C ARG A 83 -22.35 19.87 -4.43
N SER A 84 -23.23 19.11 -3.79
CA SER A 84 -24.53 19.61 -3.33
C SER A 84 -24.35 20.67 -2.24
N GLU A 85 -23.48 20.42 -1.25
CA GLU A 85 -23.11 21.40 -0.22
C GLU A 85 -22.51 22.68 -0.81
N LEU A 86 -21.54 22.54 -1.73
CA LEU A 86 -20.86 23.67 -2.35
C LEU A 86 -21.80 24.47 -3.26
N THR A 87 -22.72 23.80 -3.98
CA THR A 87 -23.74 24.48 -4.79
C THR A 87 -24.69 25.29 -3.91
N ALA A 88 -25.11 24.74 -2.77
CA ALA A 88 -25.91 25.46 -1.78
C ALA A 88 -25.15 26.66 -1.18
N ALA A 89 -23.83 26.57 -1.08
CA ALA A 89 -22.94 27.68 -0.70
C ALA A 89 -22.63 28.67 -1.85
N GLY A 90 -23.29 28.53 -3.01
CA GLY A 90 -23.18 29.45 -4.14
C GLY A 90 -22.05 29.15 -5.13
N ARG A 91 -21.33 28.03 -4.98
CA ARG A 91 -20.30 27.60 -5.94
C ARG A 91 -20.94 27.10 -7.23
N ARG A 92 -20.20 27.25 -8.33
CA ARG A 92 -20.63 26.81 -9.67
C ARG A 92 -19.63 25.81 -10.23
N PHE A 93 -20.13 24.87 -11.02
CA PHE A 93 -19.37 23.78 -11.61
C PHE A 93 -19.52 23.79 -13.14
N ARG A 94 -18.44 23.47 -13.85
CA ARG A 94 -18.35 23.40 -15.32
C ARG A 94 -18.23 21.96 -15.83
N SER A 95 -17.96 21.01 -14.94
CA SER A 95 -17.79 19.59 -15.20
C SER A 95 -18.66 18.75 -14.24
N ALA A 96 -18.74 17.45 -14.50
CA ALA A 96 -19.31 16.45 -13.60
C ALA A 96 -18.23 15.76 -12.73
N SER A 97 -16.96 16.07 -12.95
CA SER A 97 -15.82 15.41 -12.29
C SER A 97 -15.72 15.73 -10.80
N ASP A 98 -15.32 14.71 -10.04
CA ASP A 98 -14.84 14.80 -8.67
C ASP A 98 -13.61 15.73 -8.53
N THR A 99 -12.77 15.84 -9.57
CA THR A 99 -11.62 16.76 -9.64
C THR A 99 -12.04 18.22 -9.44
N GLU A 100 -13.13 18.65 -10.10
CA GLU A 100 -13.61 20.03 -9.93
C GLU A 100 -14.23 20.23 -8.54
N VAL A 101 -14.85 19.19 -7.98
CA VAL A 101 -15.36 19.22 -6.60
C VAL A 101 -14.22 19.42 -5.61
N LEU A 102 -13.09 18.72 -5.78
CA LEU A 102 -11.89 18.91 -4.98
C LEU A 102 -11.41 20.37 -5.07
N LEU A 103 -11.26 20.90 -6.29
CA LEU A 103 -10.78 22.27 -6.50
C LEU A 103 -11.71 23.32 -5.89
N GLN A 104 -13.03 23.18 -6.07
CA GLN A 104 -14.03 24.10 -5.53
C GLN A 104 -14.12 24.01 -4.00
N ALA A 105 -14.00 22.80 -3.44
CA ALA A 105 -13.93 22.56 -2.00
C ALA A 105 -12.70 23.24 -1.40
N TRP A 106 -11.52 23.05 -2.00
CA TRP A 106 -10.29 23.68 -1.56
C TRP A 106 -10.39 25.21 -1.61
N ALA A 107 -10.87 25.76 -2.72
CA ALA A 107 -11.01 27.20 -2.85
C ALA A 107 -12.08 27.79 -1.90
N HIS A 108 -12.93 26.96 -1.27
CA HIS A 108 -13.99 27.41 -0.35
C HIS A 108 -13.61 27.23 1.12
N TRP A 109 -13.01 26.08 1.46
CA TRP A 109 -12.67 25.71 2.84
C TRP A 109 -11.16 25.68 3.13
N GLY A 110 -10.31 25.83 2.11
CA GLY A 110 -8.86 25.69 2.24
C GLY A 110 -8.47 24.29 2.73
N GLU A 111 -7.49 24.24 3.64
CA GLU A 111 -7.05 22.99 4.27
C GLU A 111 -8.18 22.23 4.99
N ALA A 112 -9.23 22.92 5.46
CA ALA A 112 -10.37 22.29 6.13
C ALA A 112 -11.21 21.40 5.19
N ALA A 113 -10.98 21.45 3.87
CA ALA A 113 -11.58 20.52 2.92
C ALA A 113 -11.09 19.08 3.12
N LEU A 114 -9.84 18.88 3.59
CA LEU A 114 -9.21 17.56 3.70
C LEU A 114 -10.01 16.57 4.56
N THR A 115 -10.56 17.04 5.68
CA THR A 115 -11.33 16.20 6.61
C THR A 115 -12.75 15.90 6.11
N ARG A 116 -13.17 16.48 4.99
CA ARG A 116 -14.48 16.27 4.36
C ARG A 116 -14.40 15.29 3.19
N PHE A 117 -13.21 15.01 2.68
CA PHE A 117 -13.02 14.09 1.57
C PHE A 117 -13.10 12.64 2.03
N VAL A 118 -13.95 11.86 1.37
CA VAL A 118 -13.91 10.40 1.41
C VAL A 118 -13.34 9.94 0.08
N GLY A 119 -12.08 9.53 0.06
CA GLY A 119 -11.35 9.32 -1.18
C GLY A 119 -9.99 8.70 -1.00
N MET A 120 -9.43 8.26 -2.13
CA MET A 120 -8.00 7.97 -2.28
C MET A 120 -7.41 9.07 -3.14
N PHE A 121 -6.33 9.73 -2.72
CA PHE A 121 -5.87 10.92 -3.42
C PHE A 121 -4.41 11.26 -3.13
N ALA A 122 -3.76 11.77 -4.16
CA ALA A 122 -2.57 12.59 -4.06
C ALA A 122 -2.77 13.79 -4.97
N PHE A 123 -2.73 15.01 -4.43
CA PHE A 123 -2.95 16.21 -5.23
C PHE A 123 -1.96 17.33 -4.89
N VAL A 124 -1.80 18.25 -5.85
CA VAL A 124 -1.10 19.52 -5.67
C VAL A 124 -1.94 20.64 -6.27
N ILE A 125 -2.18 21.69 -5.50
CA ILE A 125 -2.85 22.93 -5.87
C ILE A 125 -1.83 24.06 -5.80
N PHE A 126 -1.67 24.76 -6.92
CA PHE A 126 -0.93 26.01 -6.96
C PHE A 126 -1.88 27.18 -6.73
N ASP A 127 -1.59 28.02 -5.74
CA ASP A 127 -2.26 29.31 -5.52
C ASP A 127 -1.39 30.44 -6.10
N ARG A 128 -1.88 31.08 -7.16
CA ARG A 128 -1.16 32.15 -7.87
C ARG A 128 -0.99 33.41 -7.03
N GLU A 129 -1.97 33.74 -6.20
CA GLU A 129 -1.94 34.97 -5.40
C GLU A 129 -0.85 34.90 -4.32
N THR A 130 -0.72 33.74 -3.69
CA THR A 130 0.26 33.52 -2.62
C THR A 130 1.57 32.93 -3.12
N SER A 131 1.64 32.51 -4.39
CA SER A 131 2.79 31.81 -4.97
C SER A 131 3.18 30.57 -4.15
N THR A 132 2.18 29.78 -3.77
CA THR A 132 2.35 28.63 -2.86
C THR A 132 1.77 27.37 -3.50
N LEU A 133 2.48 26.25 -3.39
CA LEU A 133 1.93 24.92 -3.64
C LEU A 133 1.40 24.36 -2.34
N TYR A 134 0.18 23.83 -2.39
CA TYR A 134 -0.41 23.01 -1.35
C TYR A 134 -0.57 21.62 -1.90
N GLY A 135 -0.17 20.60 -1.17
CA GLY A 135 -0.46 19.23 -1.58
C GLY A 135 -0.81 18.35 -0.41
N ALA A 136 -1.50 17.26 -0.69
CA ALA A 136 -1.88 16.28 0.32
C ALA A 136 -1.91 14.89 -0.26
N ARG A 137 -1.62 13.91 0.60
CA ARG A 137 -1.81 12.48 0.37
C ARG A 137 -2.93 11.97 1.28
N ASP A 138 -3.72 11.04 0.78
CA ASP A 138 -4.87 10.49 1.49
C ASP A 138 -4.48 9.83 2.83
N ALA A 139 -5.49 9.59 3.67
CA ALA A 139 -5.34 9.17 5.05
C ALA A 139 -4.49 7.91 5.22
N PHE A 140 -4.48 7.00 4.25
CA PHE A 140 -3.78 5.71 4.35
C PHE A 140 -2.60 5.60 3.38
N GLY A 141 -2.40 6.59 2.52
CA GLY A 141 -1.37 6.58 1.50
C GLY A 141 -1.70 5.65 0.32
N ILE A 142 -2.98 5.45 0.02
CA ILE A 142 -3.47 4.62 -1.10
C ILE A 142 -2.87 5.11 -2.42
N LYS A 143 -2.94 6.42 -2.68
CA LYS A 143 -2.31 7.00 -3.86
C LYS A 143 -0.87 7.42 -3.55
N PRO A 144 0.10 7.10 -4.43
CA PRO A 144 1.49 7.40 -4.19
C PRO A 144 1.83 8.88 -4.41
N PHE A 145 2.76 9.40 -3.61
CA PHE A 145 3.36 10.72 -3.79
C PHE A 145 4.83 10.68 -3.38
N TYR A 146 5.71 10.97 -4.33
CA TYR A 146 7.15 11.01 -4.13
C TYR A 146 7.69 12.38 -4.51
N TYR A 147 8.72 12.83 -3.80
CA TYR A 147 9.33 14.13 -4.04
C TYR A 147 10.85 14.11 -3.80
N SER A 148 11.50 15.13 -4.35
CA SER A 148 12.88 15.48 -4.05
C SER A 148 12.97 16.99 -3.83
N ALA A 149 13.59 17.39 -2.72
CA ALA A 149 13.81 18.78 -2.38
C ALA A 149 15.31 19.00 -2.17
N SER A 150 15.94 19.82 -3.02
CA SER A 150 17.37 20.13 -2.91
C SER A 150 17.64 21.57 -3.34
N GLY A 151 18.19 22.37 -2.43
CA GLY A 151 18.44 23.80 -2.67
C GLY A 151 17.14 24.53 -3.02
N ALA A 152 17.09 25.13 -4.21
CA ALA A 152 15.92 25.83 -4.73
C ALA A 152 15.01 24.96 -5.62
N SER A 153 15.30 23.66 -5.75
CA SER A 153 14.52 22.74 -6.60
C SER A 153 13.59 21.88 -5.75
N PHE A 154 12.31 21.85 -6.14
CA PHE A 154 11.30 20.95 -5.60
C PHE A 154 10.61 20.25 -6.77
N VAL A 155 10.74 18.93 -6.82
CA VAL A 155 10.10 18.09 -7.85
C VAL A 155 9.29 17.00 -7.18
N PHE A 156 8.17 16.63 -7.78
CA PHE A 156 7.29 15.57 -7.28
C PHE A 156 6.69 14.78 -8.43
N ALA A 157 6.29 13.54 -8.16
CA ALA A 157 5.52 12.72 -9.08
C ALA A 157 4.83 11.57 -8.33
N SER A 158 3.90 10.90 -9.01
CA SER A 158 3.29 9.68 -8.47
C SER A 158 4.23 8.48 -8.46
N GLU A 159 5.34 8.47 -9.21
CA GLU A 159 6.30 7.35 -9.23
C GLU A 159 7.76 7.83 -9.21
N ILE A 160 8.64 7.03 -8.60
CA ILE A 160 10.06 7.37 -8.46
C ILE A 160 10.76 7.55 -9.81
N PRO A 161 10.57 6.70 -10.84
CA PRO A 161 11.19 6.93 -12.14
C PRO A 161 10.84 8.29 -12.74
N ALA A 162 9.62 8.78 -12.52
CA ALA A 162 9.17 10.10 -12.96
C ALA A 162 9.83 11.24 -12.15
N VAL A 163 10.01 11.07 -10.83
CA VAL A 163 10.83 12.01 -10.02
C VAL A 163 12.27 12.06 -10.53
N GLN A 164 12.87 10.90 -10.82
CA GLN A 164 14.24 10.84 -11.34
C GLN A 164 14.39 11.51 -12.69
N ALA A 165 13.41 11.34 -13.60
CA ALA A 165 13.41 12.00 -14.91
C ALA A 165 13.33 13.53 -14.81
N LEU A 166 12.71 14.07 -13.74
CA LEU A 166 12.62 15.51 -13.49
C LEU A 166 13.91 16.10 -12.90
N ARG A 167 14.75 15.27 -12.29
CA ARG A 167 16.00 15.70 -11.64
C ARG A 167 17.14 15.78 -12.65
N SER A 168 18.12 16.62 -12.33
CA SER A 168 19.37 16.77 -13.09
C SER A 168 20.51 15.89 -12.55
N THR A 169 20.31 15.24 -11.41
CA THR A 169 21.33 14.42 -10.73
C THR A 169 21.07 12.94 -10.91
N ALA A 170 22.15 12.16 -11.06
CA ALA A 170 22.06 10.70 -11.11
C ALA A 170 21.44 10.10 -9.83
N PRO A 171 20.70 8.98 -9.95
CA PRO A 171 20.14 8.29 -8.79
C PRO A 171 21.26 7.77 -7.89
N LYS A 172 21.01 7.81 -6.57
CA LYS A 172 21.90 7.29 -5.54
C LYS A 172 21.17 6.25 -4.71
N LEU A 173 21.82 5.13 -4.46
CA LEU A 173 21.27 4.04 -3.66
C LEU A 173 21.17 4.46 -2.19
N ASP A 174 20.02 4.24 -1.56
CA ASP A 174 19.89 4.34 -0.11
C ASP A 174 20.40 3.05 0.56
N LEU A 175 21.56 3.14 1.22
CA LEU A 175 22.21 1.97 1.81
C LEU A 175 21.47 1.42 3.03
N GLN A 176 20.78 2.27 3.80
CA GLN A 176 20.03 1.83 4.97
C GLN A 176 18.79 1.04 4.54
N THR A 177 17.99 1.59 3.62
CA THR A 177 16.82 0.91 3.04
C THR A 177 17.23 -0.40 2.35
N SER A 178 18.35 -0.38 1.62
CA SER A 178 18.88 -1.58 0.96
C SER A 178 19.26 -2.68 1.97
N TYR A 179 19.94 -2.31 3.06
CA TYR A 179 20.30 -3.23 4.14
C TYR A 179 19.05 -3.77 4.84
N ASP A 180 18.09 -2.91 5.19
CA ASP A 180 16.87 -3.28 5.90
C ASP A 180 16.01 -4.24 5.07
N TYR A 181 15.93 -4.03 3.76
CA TYR A 181 15.28 -4.97 2.85
C TYR A 181 16.05 -6.30 2.77
N LEU A 182 17.33 -6.25 2.41
CA LEU A 182 18.11 -7.45 2.15
C LEU A 182 18.24 -8.34 3.38
N VAL A 183 18.47 -7.77 4.57
CA VAL A 183 18.70 -8.52 5.81
C VAL A 183 17.40 -8.78 6.54
N HIS A 184 16.57 -7.76 6.77
CA HIS A 184 15.39 -7.87 7.64
C HIS A 184 14.07 -8.08 6.90
N GLY A 185 14.04 -7.80 5.59
CA GLY A 185 12.83 -7.91 4.78
C GLY A 185 11.90 -6.72 4.99
N ASN A 186 12.44 -5.63 5.54
CA ASN A 186 11.72 -4.40 5.83
C ASN A 186 11.88 -3.43 4.66
N TYR A 187 10.75 -2.94 4.15
CA TYR A 187 10.65 -1.95 3.08
C TYR A 187 9.30 -1.24 3.20
N ASP A 188 9.13 -0.12 2.49
CA ASP A 188 7.93 0.74 2.59
C ASP A 188 7.60 1.20 4.01
N ALA A 189 8.64 1.37 4.84
CA ALA A 189 8.53 1.82 6.21
C ALA A 189 8.88 3.31 6.30
N GLY A 190 7.86 4.17 6.35
CA GLY A 190 8.03 5.62 6.47
C GLY A 190 8.37 6.31 5.15
N GLU A 191 9.20 7.37 5.24
CA GLU A 191 9.45 8.31 4.14
C GLU A 191 10.58 7.88 3.19
N ARG A 192 11.49 7.02 3.65
CA ARG A 192 12.68 6.64 2.90
C ARG A 192 12.33 5.70 1.75
N THR A 193 12.96 5.93 0.61
CA THR A 193 12.91 5.02 -0.55
C THR A 193 14.24 4.29 -0.69
N PHE A 194 14.36 3.42 -1.68
CA PHE A 194 15.65 2.85 -2.08
C PHE A 194 16.57 3.86 -2.78
N PHE A 195 16.12 5.10 -2.98
CA PHE A 195 16.90 6.19 -3.55
C PHE A 195 17.10 7.30 -2.51
N SER A 196 18.36 7.60 -2.15
CA SER A 196 18.68 8.48 -1.00
C SER A 196 18.11 9.89 -1.09
N ASP A 197 17.83 10.34 -2.31
CA ASP A 197 17.42 11.71 -2.61
C ASP A 197 15.94 11.81 -3.02
N VAL A 198 15.18 10.71 -2.90
CA VAL A 198 13.74 10.66 -3.18
C VAL A 198 13.03 10.19 -1.92
N LEU A 199 12.05 10.97 -1.47
CA LEU A 199 11.24 10.69 -0.30
C LEU A 199 9.79 10.45 -0.71
N ALA A 200 9.08 9.61 0.04
CA ALA A 200 7.64 9.47 -0.05
C ALA A 200 6.98 10.45 0.93
N LEU A 201 5.96 11.19 0.50
CA LEU A 201 5.13 11.97 1.43
C LEU A 201 4.35 10.97 2.31
N PRO A 202 4.40 11.05 3.65
CA PRO A 202 3.72 10.06 4.48
C PRO A 202 2.20 10.05 4.27
N ALA A 203 1.57 8.92 4.59
CA ALA A 203 0.11 8.80 4.62
C ALA A 203 -0.50 9.83 5.59
N GLY A 204 -1.66 10.40 5.24
CA GLY A 204 -2.36 11.39 6.06
C GLY A 204 -1.59 12.71 6.26
N HIS A 205 -0.63 13.02 5.39
CA HIS A 205 0.14 14.27 5.46
C HIS A 205 -0.18 15.23 4.31
N GLN A 206 -0.04 16.50 4.63
CA GLN A 206 -0.12 17.62 3.69
C GLN A 206 1.19 18.40 3.75
N PHE A 207 1.46 19.14 2.67
CA PHE A 207 2.60 20.02 2.60
C PHE A 207 2.23 21.38 2.02
N THR A 208 3.03 22.38 2.39
CA THR A 208 3.10 23.68 1.74
C THR A 208 4.50 23.90 1.20
N TYR A 209 4.60 24.45 -0.01
CA TYR A 209 5.86 24.87 -0.60
C TYR A 209 5.73 26.30 -1.12
N ASP A 210 6.41 27.25 -0.46
CA ASP A 210 6.40 28.66 -0.86
C ASP A 210 7.47 28.90 -1.92
N LEU A 211 7.06 29.29 -3.14
CA LEU A 211 7.97 29.53 -4.26
C LEU A 211 8.90 30.72 -4.01
N ARG A 212 8.59 31.62 -3.08
CA ARG A 212 9.41 32.80 -2.75
C ARG A 212 10.59 32.39 -1.89
N SER A 213 10.31 31.67 -0.81
CA SER A 213 11.31 31.27 0.19
C SER A 213 11.95 29.90 -0.07
N ASN A 214 11.38 29.09 -0.99
CA ASN A 214 11.73 27.69 -1.23
C ASN A 214 11.57 26.80 0.02
N VAL A 215 10.68 27.17 0.94
CA VAL A 215 10.46 26.44 2.19
C VAL A 215 9.37 25.39 1.99
N LEU A 216 9.71 24.13 2.19
CA LEU A 216 8.79 23.00 2.30
C LEU A 216 8.42 22.79 3.77
N GLN A 217 7.13 22.79 4.09
CA GLN A 217 6.62 22.37 5.40
C GLN A 217 5.69 21.19 5.21
N ILE A 218 5.89 20.13 6.00
CA ILE A 218 5.06 18.94 5.99
C ILE A 218 4.41 18.79 7.36
N LYS A 219 3.11 18.54 7.40
CA LYS A 219 2.35 18.32 8.64
C LYS A 219 1.26 17.26 8.42
N PRO A 220 0.93 16.44 9.44
CA PRO A 220 -0.21 15.54 9.37
C PRO A 220 -1.52 16.35 9.27
N TRP A 221 -2.47 15.86 8.49
CA TRP A 221 -3.86 16.30 8.51
C TRP A 221 -4.80 15.23 9.07
N TRP A 222 -4.38 13.96 9.09
CA TRP A 222 -5.10 12.87 9.72
C TRP A 222 -4.15 11.87 10.38
N ALA A 223 -4.59 11.30 11.49
CA ALA A 223 -3.96 10.17 12.16
C ALA A 223 -5.06 9.27 12.78
N PRO A 224 -4.83 7.95 12.89
CA PRO A 224 -5.82 7.04 13.44
C PRO A 224 -6.13 7.34 14.91
N LYS A 225 -7.42 7.35 15.27
CA LYS A 225 -7.86 7.51 16.66
C LYS A 225 -7.91 6.17 17.37
N ILE A 226 -7.19 6.05 18.48
CA ILE A 226 -7.09 4.81 19.28
C ILE A 226 -7.68 4.95 20.70
N THR A 227 -8.48 5.98 20.95
CA THR A 227 -9.17 6.15 22.23
C THR A 227 -10.46 5.34 22.25
N LEU A 228 -10.70 4.59 23.31
CA LEU A 228 -11.95 3.82 23.46
C LEU A 228 -13.11 4.80 23.64
N VAL A 229 -14.16 4.66 22.85
CA VAL A 229 -15.45 5.34 23.09
C VAL A 229 -16.36 4.44 23.93
N GLU A 230 -17.48 4.97 24.42
CA GLU A 230 -18.43 4.19 25.21
C GLU A 230 -18.82 2.89 24.46
N PRO A 231 -18.56 1.70 25.03
CA PRO A 231 -18.78 0.45 24.32
C PRO A 231 -20.27 0.23 24.00
N ILE A 232 -20.58 0.12 22.71
CA ILE A 232 -21.88 -0.36 22.24
C ILE A 232 -21.94 -1.90 22.31
N ALA A 233 -23.14 -2.48 22.27
CA ALA A 233 -23.28 -3.93 22.27
C ALA A 233 -22.62 -4.55 21.00
N PHE A 234 -22.11 -5.78 21.12
CA PHE A 234 -21.45 -6.47 20.00
C PHE A 234 -22.34 -6.62 18.76
N SER A 235 -23.64 -6.84 18.95
CA SER A 235 -24.62 -6.87 17.85
C SER A 235 -24.66 -5.53 17.11
N ASP A 236 -24.73 -4.44 17.86
CA ASP A 236 -24.87 -3.08 17.33
C ASP A 236 -23.57 -2.66 16.64
N ALA A 237 -22.42 -3.07 17.19
CA ALA A 237 -21.13 -2.91 16.54
C ALA A 237 -21.04 -3.67 15.21
N ALA A 238 -21.61 -4.87 15.13
CA ALA A 238 -21.61 -5.67 13.91
C ALA A 238 -22.52 -5.05 12.84
N ASP A 239 -23.68 -4.56 13.24
CA ASP A 239 -24.60 -3.84 12.34
C ASP A 239 -24.00 -2.50 11.88
N GLY A 240 -23.33 -1.78 12.79
CA GLY A 240 -22.56 -0.59 12.48
C GLY A 240 -21.46 -0.84 11.45
N LEU A 241 -20.62 -1.87 11.66
CA LEU A 241 -19.59 -2.26 10.68
C LEU A 241 -20.20 -2.62 9.32
N ARG A 242 -21.29 -3.39 9.30
CA ARG A 242 -22.01 -3.72 8.06
C ARG A 242 -22.45 -2.45 7.34
N ASN A 243 -23.06 -1.50 8.04
CA ASN A 243 -23.56 -0.26 7.45
C ASN A 243 -22.43 0.61 6.91
N HIS A 244 -21.34 0.77 7.66
CA HIS A 244 -20.17 1.52 7.20
C HIS A 244 -19.53 0.88 5.96
N LEU A 245 -19.39 -0.45 5.94
CA LEU A 245 -18.81 -1.15 4.79
C LEU A 245 -19.73 -1.08 3.56
N LEU A 246 -21.04 -1.26 3.72
CA LEU A 246 -22.01 -1.10 2.62
C LEU A 246 -21.99 0.33 2.07
N ASN A 247 -21.96 1.35 2.93
CA ASN A 247 -21.84 2.73 2.48
C ASN A 247 -20.52 2.97 1.74
N SER A 248 -19.41 2.44 2.25
CA SER A 248 -18.12 2.54 1.58
C SER A 248 -18.16 1.89 0.20
N VAL A 249 -18.62 0.64 0.07
CA VAL A 249 -18.73 -0.05 -1.22
C VAL A 249 -19.65 0.73 -2.18
N ARG A 250 -20.80 1.23 -1.72
CA ARG A 250 -21.71 2.08 -2.52
C ARG A 250 -21.00 3.31 -3.09
N LEU A 251 -20.15 3.97 -2.31
CA LEU A 251 -19.36 5.11 -2.75
C LEU A 251 -18.30 4.70 -3.79
N HIS A 252 -17.62 3.57 -3.57
CA HIS A 252 -16.58 3.05 -4.47
C HIS A 252 -17.14 2.46 -5.78
N LEU A 253 -18.44 2.17 -5.86
CA LEU A 253 -19.12 1.72 -7.09
C LEU A 253 -19.41 2.86 -8.09
N ARG A 254 -19.19 4.13 -7.72
CA ARG A 254 -19.41 5.27 -8.62
C ARG A 254 -18.35 5.31 -9.72
N SER A 255 -18.74 5.04 -10.97
CA SER A 255 -17.84 5.05 -12.12
C SER A 255 -18.61 5.27 -13.42
N ASP A 256 -18.01 5.97 -14.40
CA ASP A 256 -18.53 6.09 -15.77
C ASP A 256 -17.93 5.03 -16.71
N VAL A 257 -17.11 4.10 -16.18
CA VAL A 257 -16.42 3.03 -16.92
C VAL A 257 -16.66 1.67 -16.27
N PRO A 258 -16.41 0.55 -16.99
CA PRO A 258 -16.60 -0.79 -16.43
C PRO A 258 -15.74 -1.06 -15.20
N LEU A 259 -16.36 -1.69 -14.20
CA LEU A 259 -15.73 -2.10 -12.95
C LEU A 259 -15.91 -3.59 -12.68
N GLY A 260 -14.92 -4.18 -12.00
CA GLY A 260 -14.96 -5.55 -11.50
C GLY A 260 -14.44 -5.65 -10.06
N ALA A 261 -14.12 -6.86 -9.61
CA ALA A 261 -13.55 -7.10 -8.29
C ALA A 261 -12.48 -8.19 -8.30
N ALA A 262 -11.42 -8.00 -7.53
CA ALA A 262 -10.48 -9.09 -7.25
C ALA A 262 -11.07 -10.04 -6.22
N LEU A 263 -10.97 -11.34 -6.45
CA LEU A 263 -11.52 -12.38 -5.57
C LEU A 263 -10.47 -13.44 -5.26
N SER A 264 -10.18 -13.64 -3.97
CA SER A 264 -9.21 -14.65 -3.50
C SER A 264 -9.86 -15.84 -2.78
N GLY A 265 -11.20 -15.84 -2.64
CA GLY A 265 -11.91 -16.73 -1.72
C GLY A 265 -11.69 -16.39 -0.23
N GLY A 266 -10.86 -15.37 0.06
CA GLY A 266 -10.67 -14.78 1.40
C GLY A 266 -11.93 -14.09 1.93
N LEU A 267 -12.03 -13.96 3.26
CA LEU A 267 -13.13 -13.24 3.91
C LEU A 267 -13.30 -11.82 3.35
N ASP A 268 -12.19 -11.12 3.12
CA ASP A 268 -12.22 -9.68 2.80
C ASP A 268 -12.72 -9.43 1.38
N SER A 269 -12.11 -10.09 0.40
CA SER A 269 -12.59 -10.02 -0.99
C SER A 269 -14.01 -10.56 -1.13
N SER A 270 -14.39 -11.59 -0.35
CA SER A 270 -15.76 -12.10 -0.37
C SER A 270 -16.75 -11.11 0.23
N ALA A 271 -16.35 -10.36 1.27
CA ALA A 271 -17.15 -9.29 1.86
C ALA A 271 -17.39 -8.17 0.83
N ILE A 272 -16.36 -7.75 0.09
CA ILE A 272 -16.50 -6.77 -0.99
C ILE A 272 -17.50 -7.25 -2.05
N VAL A 273 -17.29 -8.45 -2.60
CA VAL A 273 -18.15 -9.01 -3.67
C VAL A 273 -19.59 -9.25 -3.17
N GLY A 274 -19.75 -9.70 -1.92
CA GLY A 274 -21.07 -9.86 -1.28
C GLY A 274 -21.79 -8.52 -1.09
N CYS A 275 -21.08 -7.48 -0.64
CA CYS A 275 -21.62 -6.12 -0.56
C CYS A 275 -22.00 -5.57 -1.94
N MET A 276 -21.17 -5.79 -2.97
CA MET A 276 -21.48 -5.38 -4.34
C MET A 276 -22.79 -6.01 -4.82
N ARG A 277 -22.95 -7.33 -4.68
CA ARG A 277 -24.20 -8.02 -5.07
C ARG A 277 -25.41 -7.55 -4.26
N HIS A 278 -25.22 -7.26 -2.98
CA HIS A 278 -26.31 -6.76 -2.13
C HIS A 278 -26.80 -5.37 -2.57
N LEU A 279 -25.88 -4.48 -2.94
CA LEU A 279 -26.20 -3.12 -3.36
C LEU A 279 -26.73 -3.06 -4.79
N GLU A 280 -26.20 -3.91 -5.68
CA GLU A 280 -26.49 -3.94 -7.11
C GLU A 280 -26.95 -5.36 -7.52
N PRO A 281 -28.19 -5.77 -7.16
CA PRO A 281 -28.66 -7.16 -7.30
C PRO A 281 -28.70 -7.64 -8.75
N ASP A 282 -28.91 -6.74 -9.71
CA ASP A 282 -29.11 -7.07 -11.13
C ASP A 282 -27.89 -6.79 -12.01
N VAL A 283 -26.87 -6.10 -11.49
CA VAL A 283 -25.69 -5.74 -12.27
C VAL A 283 -24.75 -6.95 -12.40
N PRO A 284 -24.23 -7.28 -13.59
CA PRO A 284 -23.21 -8.30 -13.74
C PRO A 284 -21.94 -7.96 -12.94
N ILE A 285 -21.47 -8.89 -12.11
CA ILE A 285 -20.22 -8.74 -11.37
C ILE A 285 -19.15 -9.58 -12.05
N HIS A 286 -18.10 -8.95 -12.53
CA HIS A 286 -16.90 -9.64 -13.01
C HIS A 286 -15.90 -9.81 -11.87
N THR A 287 -15.47 -11.05 -11.63
CA THR A 287 -14.46 -11.36 -10.61
C THR A 287 -13.18 -11.87 -11.25
N PHE A 288 -12.04 -11.50 -10.67
CA PHE A 288 -10.71 -11.86 -11.17
C PHE A 288 -9.90 -12.55 -10.07
N SER A 289 -9.43 -13.76 -10.34
CA SER A 289 -8.82 -14.64 -9.33
C SER A 289 -7.52 -15.28 -9.82
N PHE A 290 -6.52 -15.32 -8.95
CA PHE A 290 -5.36 -16.18 -9.14
C PHE A 290 -5.64 -17.58 -8.57
N ILE A 291 -5.29 -18.61 -9.34
CA ILE A 291 -5.47 -20.02 -8.96
C ILE A 291 -4.12 -20.75 -9.00
N ALA A 292 -3.69 -21.24 -7.84
CA ALA A 292 -2.51 -22.10 -7.70
C ALA A 292 -2.86 -23.57 -8.04
N SER A 293 -3.24 -23.83 -9.29
CA SER A 293 -3.71 -25.14 -9.76
C SER A 293 -2.77 -26.28 -9.35
N GLY A 294 -3.32 -27.35 -8.75
CA GLY A 294 -2.55 -28.52 -8.31
C GLY A 294 -1.64 -28.29 -7.09
N SER A 295 -1.69 -27.12 -6.46
CA SER A 295 -0.92 -26.80 -5.26
C SER A 295 -1.76 -27.00 -3.99
N ALA A 296 -1.10 -27.40 -2.90
CA ALA A 296 -1.72 -27.49 -1.58
C ALA A 296 -2.19 -26.13 -1.03
N VAL A 297 -1.76 -25.02 -1.64
CA VAL A 297 -2.18 -23.65 -1.26
C VAL A 297 -3.31 -23.10 -2.13
N SER A 298 -3.91 -23.91 -3.02
CA SER A 298 -5.00 -23.44 -3.89
C SER A 298 -6.26 -23.12 -3.08
N GLU A 299 -6.87 -21.97 -3.37
CA GLU A 299 -8.13 -21.53 -2.77
C GLU A 299 -9.31 -21.54 -3.75
N GLU A 300 -9.17 -22.25 -4.86
CA GLU A 300 -10.15 -22.26 -5.96
C GLU A 300 -11.57 -22.62 -5.52
N CYS A 301 -11.72 -23.64 -4.67
CA CYS A 301 -13.04 -24.04 -4.19
C CYS A 301 -13.78 -22.91 -3.46
N TRP A 302 -13.05 -22.08 -2.70
CA TRP A 302 -13.60 -20.94 -1.99
C TRP A 302 -13.97 -19.81 -2.96
N VAL A 303 -13.14 -19.58 -3.99
CA VAL A 303 -13.43 -18.64 -5.07
C VAL A 303 -14.74 -19.03 -5.79
N ASP A 304 -14.87 -20.31 -6.14
CA ASP A 304 -16.04 -20.82 -6.86
C ASP A 304 -17.31 -20.75 -6.04
N GLN A 305 -17.22 -21.00 -4.74
CA GLN A 305 -18.35 -20.87 -3.84
C GLN A 305 -18.89 -19.42 -3.80
N VAL A 306 -18.01 -18.42 -3.68
CA VAL A 306 -18.42 -17.00 -3.70
C VAL A 306 -19.03 -16.65 -5.05
N ASN A 307 -18.35 -17.00 -6.15
CA ASN A 307 -18.83 -16.70 -7.50
C ASN A 307 -20.21 -17.30 -7.76
N THR A 308 -20.44 -18.53 -7.31
CA THR A 308 -21.74 -19.19 -7.41
C THR A 308 -22.80 -18.45 -6.60
N GLN A 309 -22.52 -18.11 -5.33
CA GLN A 309 -23.47 -17.40 -4.47
C GLN A 309 -23.88 -16.04 -5.05
N VAL A 310 -22.92 -15.29 -5.60
CA VAL A 310 -23.18 -13.94 -6.14
C VAL A 310 -23.51 -13.94 -7.63
N GLY A 311 -23.59 -15.09 -8.29
CA GLY A 311 -23.83 -15.17 -9.74
C GLY A 311 -22.83 -14.33 -10.56
N ALA A 312 -21.54 -14.38 -10.21
CA ALA A 312 -20.50 -13.59 -10.88
C ALA A 312 -20.04 -14.25 -12.19
N VAL A 313 -19.59 -13.42 -13.13
CA VAL A 313 -18.82 -13.86 -14.29
C VAL A 313 -17.37 -14.00 -13.86
N ALA A 314 -16.98 -15.24 -13.58
CA ALA A 314 -15.68 -15.56 -13.00
C ALA A 314 -14.57 -15.66 -14.05
N HIS A 315 -13.47 -14.94 -13.81
CA HIS A 315 -12.25 -14.99 -14.60
C HIS A 315 -11.09 -15.46 -13.72
N LYS A 316 -10.36 -16.49 -14.17
CA LYS A 316 -9.30 -17.14 -13.40
C LYS A 316 -7.99 -17.15 -14.19
N VAL A 317 -6.87 -16.92 -13.51
CA VAL A 317 -5.53 -17.06 -14.08
C VAL A 317 -4.68 -18.00 -13.21
N SER A 318 -3.99 -18.93 -13.87
CA SER A 318 -2.89 -19.71 -13.29
C SER A 318 -1.57 -19.24 -13.86
N ILE A 319 -0.46 -19.48 -13.14
CA ILE A 319 0.86 -18.99 -13.51
C ILE A 319 1.85 -20.15 -13.58
N ALA A 320 2.59 -20.22 -14.69
CA ALA A 320 3.76 -21.07 -14.84
C ALA A 320 5.05 -20.35 -14.41
N PRO A 321 6.07 -21.06 -13.89
CA PRO A 321 7.36 -20.46 -13.52
C PRO A 321 8.05 -19.73 -14.69
N SER A 322 7.94 -20.24 -15.92
CA SER A 322 8.51 -19.58 -17.10
C SER A 322 7.90 -18.21 -17.39
N GLU A 323 6.61 -18.02 -17.07
CA GLU A 323 5.93 -16.73 -17.22
C GLU A 323 6.45 -15.72 -16.18
N LEU A 324 6.74 -16.17 -14.95
CA LEU A 324 7.41 -15.32 -13.95
C LEU A 324 8.74 -14.81 -14.49
N ALA A 325 9.58 -15.67 -15.09
CA ALA A 325 10.83 -15.22 -15.70
C ALA A 325 10.63 -14.18 -16.80
N ALA A 326 9.62 -14.37 -17.66
CA ALA A 326 9.34 -13.46 -18.77
C ALA A 326 8.82 -12.09 -18.30
N ASP A 327 8.00 -12.06 -17.25
CA ASP A 327 7.35 -10.85 -16.76
C ASP A 327 8.16 -10.11 -15.69
N LEU A 328 9.15 -10.76 -15.04
CA LEU A 328 9.82 -10.24 -13.84
C LEU A 328 10.43 -8.85 -14.04
N ASP A 329 11.09 -8.61 -15.17
CA ASP A 329 11.74 -7.32 -15.40
C ASP A 329 10.74 -6.17 -15.57
N ASP A 330 9.67 -6.42 -16.33
CA ASP A 330 8.61 -5.43 -16.49
C ASP A 330 7.87 -5.17 -15.17
N MET A 331 7.67 -6.20 -14.36
CA MET A 331 7.09 -6.09 -13.03
C MET A 331 8.00 -5.29 -12.07
N ILE A 332 9.31 -5.53 -12.08
CA ILE A 332 10.27 -4.76 -11.27
C ILE A 332 10.25 -3.28 -11.68
N ALA A 333 10.27 -3.01 -12.99
CA ALA A 333 10.17 -1.65 -13.50
C ALA A 333 8.84 -0.98 -13.11
N ALA A 334 7.73 -1.73 -13.13
CA ALA A 334 6.41 -1.25 -12.74
C ALA A 334 6.32 -0.92 -11.24
N LEU A 335 6.91 -1.74 -10.38
CA LEU A 335 6.89 -1.50 -8.93
C LEU A 335 7.85 -0.39 -8.49
N GLY A 336 8.90 -0.13 -9.28
CA GLY A 336 9.89 0.94 -9.09
C GLY A 336 10.87 0.72 -7.93
N GLU A 337 10.52 -0.15 -6.98
CA GLU A 337 11.32 -0.51 -5.81
C GLU A 337 11.20 -2.02 -5.50
N PRO A 338 12.20 -2.63 -4.84
CA PRO A 338 12.14 -4.01 -4.40
C PRO A 338 10.89 -4.35 -3.56
N PHE A 339 10.52 -5.63 -3.57
CA PHE A 339 9.27 -6.13 -2.97
C PHE A 339 9.43 -7.56 -2.42
N GLY A 340 8.48 -7.98 -1.57
CA GLY A 340 8.73 -9.06 -0.60
C GLY A 340 8.54 -10.50 -1.08
N SER A 341 7.76 -10.78 -2.12
CA SER A 341 7.52 -12.16 -2.59
C SER A 341 6.88 -12.25 -3.98
N THR A 342 6.77 -13.47 -4.50
CA THR A 342 6.06 -13.79 -5.74
C THR A 342 4.54 -13.68 -5.63
N SER A 343 3.95 -13.50 -4.46
CA SER A 343 2.50 -13.23 -4.35
C SER A 343 2.11 -11.91 -5.02
N ILE A 344 3.01 -10.93 -5.03
CA ILE A 344 2.83 -9.67 -5.74
C ILE A 344 2.78 -9.91 -7.26
N TYR A 345 3.42 -10.97 -7.78
CA TYR A 345 3.32 -11.34 -9.19
C TYR A 345 1.96 -11.98 -9.53
N ALA A 346 1.39 -12.76 -8.61
CA ALA A 346 0.02 -13.24 -8.78
C ALA A 346 -0.97 -12.07 -8.89
N GLN A 347 -0.80 -11.03 -8.09
CA GLN A 347 -1.61 -9.80 -8.17
C GLN A 347 -1.40 -9.07 -9.51
N TYR A 348 -0.15 -8.93 -9.98
CA TYR A 348 0.16 -8.38 -11.30
C TYR A 348 -0.62 -9.10 -12.42
N ARG A 349 -0.67 -10.43 -12.38
CA ARG A 349 -1.41 -11.24 -13.37
C ARG A 349 -2.93 -11.12 -13.25
N VAL A 350 -3.46 -10.91 -12.05
CA VAL A 350 -4.89 -10.63 -11.84
C VAL A 350 -5.28 -9.29 -12.48
N PHE A 351 -4.49 -8.23 -12.32
CA PHE A 351 -4.80 -6.95 -12.95
C PHE A 351 -4.62 -6.97 -14.47
N LYS A 352 -3.64 -7.73 -14.98
CA LYS A 352 -3.51 -8.00 -16.42
C LYS A 352 -4.78 -8.65 -16.96
N LEU A 353 -5.27 -9.69 -16.29
CA LEU A 353 -6.51 -10.39 -16.65
C LEU A 353 -7.73 -9.46 -16.61
N ALA A 354 -7.82 -8.59 -15.60
CA ALA A 354 -8.89 -7.60 -15.49
C ALA A 354 -8.91 -6.65 -16.69
N ARG A 355 -7.73 -6.14 -17.08
CA ARG A 355 -7.60 -5.28 -18.25
C ARG A 355 -7.94 -5.99 -19.56
N GLU A 356 -7.49 -7.24 -19.71
CA GLU A 356 -7.81 -8.08 -20.89
C GLU A 356 -9.32 -8.30 -21.07
N HIS A 357 -10.09 -8.25 -19.97
CA HIS A 357 -11.56 -8.33 -19.97
C HIS A 357 -12.24 -6.96 -19.92
N GLY A 358 -11.52 -5.88 -20.24
CA GLY A 358 -12.09 -4.54 -20.43
C GLY A 358 -12.41 -3.78 -19.15
N MET A 359 -11.89 -4.21 -17.99
CA MET A 359 -12.07 -3.45 -16.75
C MET A 359 -11.12 -2.25 -16.72
N THR A 360 -11.66 -1.11 -16.28
CA THR A 360 -10.86 0.08 -15.97
C THR A 360 -10.78 0.30 -14.47
N VAL A 361 -11.74 -0.22 -13.69
CA VAL A 361 -11.78 -0.11 -12.23
C VAL A 361 -11.91 -1.51 -11.61
N THR A 362 -11.25 -1.75 -10.48
CA THR A 362 -11.48 -2.94 -9.64
C THR A 362 -11.68 -2.56 -8.19
N LEU A 363 -12.53 -3.30 -7.47
CA LEU A 363 -12.59 -3.25 -6.01
C LEU A 363 -11.79 -4.41 -5.40
N ASP A 364 -11.03 -4.08 -4.36
CA ASP A 364 -10.07 -4.96 -3.70
C ASP A 364 -10.27 -4.97 -2.18
N GLY A 365 -10.04 -6.12 -1.53
CA GLY A 365 -10.27 -6.33 -0.09
C GLY A 365 -9.15 -5.85 0.84
N GLN A 366 -8.18 -5.08 0.33
CA GLN A 366 -7.00 -4.64 1.10
C GLN A 366 -7.39 -3.70 2.25
N GLY A 367 -6.67 -3.77 3.38
CA GLY A 367 -6.93 -2.96 4.58
C GLY A 367 -7.80 -3.65 5.63
N ALA A 368 -8.51 -4.72 5.27
CA ALA A 368 -9.34 -5.46 6.20
C ALA A 368 -8.54 -6.18 7.29
N ASP A 369 -7.38 -6.76 6.96
CA ASP A 369 -6.52 -7.42 7.94
C ASP A 369 -5.97 -6.43 8.97
N GLU A 370 -5.56 -5.25 8.52
CA GLU A 370 -4.99 -4.19 9.36
C GLU A 370 -6.03 -3.49 10.24
N LEU A 371 -7.29 -3.40 9.80
CA LEU A 371 -8.36 -2.78 10.58
C LEU A 371 -9.12 -3.77 11.47
N CYS A 372 -9.29 -5.01 11.02
CA CYS A 372 -10.13 -6.00 11.70
C CYS A 372 -9.32 -7.07 12.47
N GLY A 373 -8.00 -6.93 12.61
CA GLY A 373 -7.18 -7.87 13.36
C GLY A 373 -7.05 -9.24 12.68
N GLY A 374 -6.65 -9.23 11.41
CA GLY A 374 -6.61 -10.41 10.54
C GLY A 374 -5.38 -11.30 10.62
N TYR A 375 -4.21 -10.71 10.91
CA TYR A 375 -2.93 -11.41 10.97
C TYR A 375 -2.72 -12.22 12.26
N VAL A 376 -1.82 -13.19 12.17
CA VAL A 376 -1.41 -14.03 13.32
C VAL A 376 -0.49 -13.31 14.32
N GLY A 377 -0.05 -12.08 14.01
CA GLY A 377 0.88 -11.27 14.81
C GLY A 377 0.24 -10.49 15.97
N TYR A 378 -1.09 -10.40 16.03
CA TYR A 378 -1.81 -9.65 17.07
C TYR A 378 -1.91 -10.28 18.49
N PRO A 379 -1.64 -11.57 18.76
CA PRO A 379 -1.79 -12.09 20.12
C PRO A 379 -0.76 -11.51 21.09
N GLY A 380 0.43 -11.10 20.64
CA GLY A 380 1.44 -10.44 21.48
C GLY A 380 0.90 -9.14 22.09
N PRO A 381 0.50 -8.17 21.25
CA PRO A 381 -0.12 -6.93 21.70
C PRO A 381 -1.40 -7.16 22.51
N ARG A 382 -2.27 -8.11 22.13
CA ARG A 382 -3.51 -8.41 22.88
C ARG A 382 -3.23 -8.96 24.27
N VAL A 383 -2.29 -9.89 24.39
CA VAL A 383 -1.83 -10.40 25.68
C VAL A 383 -1.25 -9.27 26.51
N ARG A 384 -0.46 -8.38 25.90
CA ARG A 384 0.09 -7.20 26.57
C ARG A 384 -1.02 -6.30 27.14
N SER A 385 -2.07 -5.99 26.38
CA SER A 385 -3.24 -5.22 26.87
C SER A 385 -3.86 -5.88 28.10
N LEU A 386 -4.06 -7.20 28.07
CA LEU A 386 -4.65 -7.95 29.20
C LEU A 386 -3.75 -7.91 30.44
N LEU A 387 -2.43 -8.03 30.27
CA LEU A 387 -1.47 -7.97 31.37
C LEU A 387 -1.37 -6.56 31.97
N ASP A 388 -1.32 -5.52 31.12
CA ASP A 388 -1.27 -4.12 31.56
C ASP A 388 -2.55 -3.72 32.33
N GLY A 389 -3.71 -4.27 31.95
CA GLY A 389 -4.97 -4.13 32.69
C GLY A 389 -5.14 -5.06 33.89
N GLY A 390 -4.13 -5.85 34.28
CA GLY A 390 -4.19 -6.75 35.44
C GLY A 390 -5.00 -8.04 35.24
N HIS A 391 -5.40 -8.37 34.01
CA HIS A 391 -6.19 -9.55 33.65
C HIS A 391 -5.33 -10.79 33.36
N TRP A 392 -4.49 -11.22 34.30
CA TRP A 392 -3.55 -12.33 34.15
C TRP A 392 -4.19 -13.67 33.73
N LEU A 393 -5.30 -14.05 34.38
CA LEU A 393 -6.05 -15.27 34.01
C LEU A 393 -6.66 -15.16 32.61
N GLY A 394 -7.08 -13.94 32.22
CA GLY A 394 -7.57 -13.63 30.88
C GLY A 394 -6.48 -13.84 29.83
N ALA A 395 -5.26 -13.37 30.08
CA ALA A 395 -4.11 -13.55 29.20
C ALA A 395 -3.76 -15.03 28.98
N LEU A 396 -3.69 -15.82 30.06
CA LEU A 396 -3.43 -17.27 29.97
C LEU A 396 -4.54 -18.01 29.22
N SER A 397 -5.80 -17.68 29.51
CA SER A 397 -6.97 -18.24 28.82
C SER A 397 -6.96 -17.91 27.33
N PHE A 398 -6.63 -16.67 26.96
CA PHE A 398 -6.52 -16.23 25.58
C PHE A 398 -5.41 -16.99 24.84
N LEU A 399 -4.20 -17.10 25.41
CA LEU A 399 -3.10 -17.86 24.80
C LEU A 399 -3.46 -19.34 24.59
N GLY A 400 -4.12 -19.95 25.57
CA GLY A 400 -4.57 -21.33 25.48
C GLY A 400 -5.63 -21.54 24.39
N LYS A 401 -6.55 -20.59 24.20
CA LYS A 401 -7.57 -20.63 23.13
C LYS A 401 -6.98 -20.29 21.76
N TRP A 402 -6.06 -19.34 21.69
CA TRP A 402 -5.32 -18.96 20.49
C TRP A 402 -4.58 -20.15 19.88
N GLY A 403 -3.88 -20.93 20.72
CA GLY A 403 -3.16 -22.14 20.30
C GLY A 403 -4.05 -23.30 19.81
N ARG A 404 -5.39 -23.20 19.91
CA ARG A 404 -6.31 -24.20 19.34
C ARG A 404 -6.62 -23.98 17.86
N TRP A 405 -6.20 -22.84 17.31
CA TRP A 405 -6.39 -22.53 15.90
C TRP A 405 -5.27 -23.18 15.05
N PRO A 406 -5.59 -23.74 13.87
CA PRO A 406 -4.60 -24.35 12.99
C PRO A 406 -3.44 -23.39 12.67
N GLY A 407 -2.21 -23.90 12.70
CA GLY A 407 -1.00 -23.12 12.38
C GLY A 407 -0.59 -22.07 13.43
N ARG A 408 -1.21 -22.06 14.62
CA ARG A 408 -0.90 -21.09 15.69
C ARG A 408 -0.40 -21.80 16.95
N ALA A 409 0.62 -21.23 17.60
CA ALA A 409 1.12 -21.71 18.88
C ALA A 409 0.96 -20.64 19.97
N GLY A 410 0.42 -21.04 21.13
CA GLY A 410 0.30 -20.13 22.29
C GLY A 410 1.67 -19.66 22.80
N LEU A 411 2.69 -20.51 22.71
CA LEU A 411 4.07 -20.14 23.08
C LEU A 411 4.62 -18.99 22.25
N ASP A 412 4.28 -18.90 20.96
CA ASP A 412 4.77 -17.82 20.10
C ASP A 412 4.08 -16.50 20.44
N GLY A 413 2.78 -16.54 20.78
CA GLY A 413 2.07 -15.38 21.33
C GLY A 413 2.68 -14.89 22.65
N LEU A 414 3.06 -15.81 23.54
CA LEU A 414 3.74 -15.46 24.79
C LEU A 414 5.12 -14.85 24.53
N LYS A 415 5.92 -15.43 23.63
CA LYS A 415 7.24 -14.89 23.24
C LYS A 415 7.10 -13.47 22.67
N ALA A 416 6.09 -13.23 21.82
CA ALA A 416 5.81 -11.91 21.27
C ALA A 416 5.47 -10.91 22.38
N ALA A 417 4.58 -11.27 23.31
CA ALA A 417 4.24 -10.43 24.46
C ALA A 417 5.46 -10.14 25.35
N VAL A 418 6.28 -11.15 25.65
CA VAL A 418 7.54 -10.98 26.42
C VAL A 418 8.49 -10.05 25.68
N ALA A 419 8.63 -10.20 24.35
CA ALA A 419 9.49 -9.33 23.55
C ALA A 419 9.11 -7.86 23.71
N GLU A 420 7.82 -7.51 23.85
CA GLU A 420 7.39 -6.14 24.12
C GLU A 420 7.87 -5.58 25.47
N TYR A 421 8.04 -6.41 26.50
CA TYR A 421 8.61 -6.00 27.80
C TYR A 421 10.13 -5.84 27.80
N THR A 422 10.84 -6.45 26.85
CA THR A 422 12.31 -6.44 26.85
C THR A 422 12.88 -5.06 26.52
N SER A 423 14.00 -4.66 27.12
CA SER A 423 14.73 -3.46 26.66
C SER A 423 15.28 -3.66 25.24
N ASP A 424 15.61 -2.58 24.52
CA ASP A 424 16.16 -2.69 23.16
C ASP A 424 17.43 -3.56 23.14
N ALA A 425 18.36 -3.33 24.08
CA ALA A 425 19.56 -4.14 24.22
C ALA A 425 19.26 -5.64 24.42
N ALA A 426 18.28 -5.98 25.28
CA ALA A 426 17.89 -7.36 25.51
C ALA A 426 17.25 -8.00 24.27
N TYR A 427 16.40 -7.27 23.54
CA TYR A 427 15.83 -7.75 22.28
C TYR A 427 16.89 -8.05 21.23
N GLN A 428 17.86 -7.14 21.05
CA GLN A 428 18.98 -7.37 20.13
C GLN A 428 19.78 -8.63 20.53
N ALA A 429 20.05 -8.82 21.82
CA ALA A 429 20.76 -9.99 22.33
C ALA A 429 19.98 -11.30 22.09
N LEU A 430 18.69 -11.33 22.42
CA LEU A 430 17.82 -12.51 22.23
C LEU A 430 17.72 -12.91 20.76
N ARG A 431 17.62 -11.95 19.84
CA ARG A 431 17.60 -12.22 18.39
C ARG A 431 18.91 -12.90 17.95
N ARG A 432 20.06 -12.42 18.41
CA ARG A 432 21.37 -13.04 18.12
C ARG A 432 21.48 -14.45 18.69
N MET A 433 21.03 -14.65 19.94
CA MET A 433 21.01 -15.97 20.58
C MET A 433 20.14 -16.98 19.84
N ASN A 434 19.04 -16.53 19.24
CA ASN A 434 18.16 -17.35 18.39
C ASN A 434 18.69 -17.55 16.96
N GLY A 435 19.97 -17.26 16.70
CA GLY A 435 20.63 -17.50 15.43
C GLY A 435 20.35 -16.46 14.34
N ALA A 436 19.64 -15.37 14.65
CA ALA A 436 19.50 -14.27 13.69
C ALA A 436 20.82 -13.49 13.62
N SER A 437 21.27 -13.20 12.40
CA SER A 437 22.46 -12.36 12.18
C SER A 437 22.06 -11.02 11.57
N ALA A 438 22.48 -9.94 12.21
CA ALA A 438 22.41 -8.60 11.63
C ALA A 438 23.50 -8.37 10.55
N SER A 439 24.46 -9.28 10.46
CA SER A 439 25.59 -9.24 9.52
C SER A 439 25.83 -10.64 8.94
N PRO A 440 24.93 -11.14 8.08
CA PRO A 440 25.09 -12.47 7.47
C PRO A 440 26.33 -12.49 6.56
N SER A 441 26.87 -13.68 6.26
CA SER A 441 28.17 -13.84 5.56
C SER A 441 28.24 -13.17 4.18
N TRP A 442 27.10 -12.97 3.55
CA TRP A 442 26.95 -12.31 2.24
C TRP A 442 26.84 -10.78 2.33
N ILE A 443 26.84 -10.20 3.53
CA ILE A 443 26.95 -8.76 3.78
C ILE A 443 28.33 -8.42 4.33
N ASP A 444 29.00 -7.43 3.74
CA ASP A 444 30.16 -6.79 4.34
C ASP A 444 29.71 -5.68 5.32
N ALA A 445 29.72 -6.03 6.61
CA ALA A 445 29.30 -5.13 7.68
C ALA A 445 30.23 -3.92 7.84
N HIS A 446 31.53 -4.05 7.50
CA HIS A 446 32.48 -2.95 7.66
C HIS A 446 32.17 -1.83 6.67
N VAL A 447 31.94 -2.17 5.40
CA VAL A 447 31.55 -1.20 4.36
C VAL A 447 30.28 -0.44 4.75
N LEU A 448 29.27 -1.16 5.26
CA LEU A 448 28.01 -0.53 5.66
C LEU A 448 28.18 0.36 6.90
N ALA A 449 28.94 -0.10 7.90
CA ALA A 449 29.19 0.68 9.11
C ALA A 449 29.98 1.97 8.80
N ASP A 450 30.99 1.90 7.93
CA ASP A 450 31.77 3.07 7.48
C ASP A 450 30.90 4.08 6.73
N ALA A 451 29.86 3.59 6.03
CA ALA A 451 28.86 4.42 5.37
C ALA A 451 27.75 4.93 6.30
N GLY A 452 27.84 4.69 7.62
CA GLY A 452 26.87 5.16 8.62
C GLY A 452 25.57 4.35 8.67
N VAL A 453 25.53 3.14 8.08
CA VAL A 453 24.36 2.26 8.15
C VAL A 453 24.24 1.64 9.53
N THR A 454 23.04 1.66 10.09
CA THR A 454 22.74 1.08 11.39
C THR A 454 22.48 -0.42 11.26
N LEU A 455 23.46 -1.24 11.66
CA LEU A 455 23.39 -2.71 11.60
C LEU A 455 22.73 -3.29 12.86
N ARG A 456 21.40 -3.16 12.96
CA ARG A 456 20.62 -3.69 14.08
C ARG A 456 19.30 -4.31 13.62
N PHE A 457 18.69 -5.16 14.45
CA PHE A 457 17.34 -5.64 14.16
C PHE A 457 16.34 -4.50 14.32
N PRO A 458 15.49 -4.24 13.32
CA PRO A 458 14.44 -3.25 13.42
C PRO A 458 13.55 -3.54 14.63
N ARG A 459 13.27 -2.47 15.37
CA ARG A 459 12.37 -2.49 16.52
C ARG A 459 11.71 -1.13 16.64
N GLU A 460 10.39 -1.14 16.56
CA GLU A 460 9.54 -0.01 16.90
C GLU A 460 8.77 -0.39 18.17
N LEU A 461 8.77 0.50 19.17
CA LEU A 461 8.01 0.30 20.39
C LEU A 461 6.72 1.12 20.33
N PRO A 462 5.56 0.57 20.73
CA PRO A 462 4.34 1.35 20.82
C PRO A 462 4.49 2.49 21.83
N SER A 463 3.81 3.62 21.58
CA SER A 463 3.76 4.76 22.52
C SER A 463 3.37 4.32 23.93
N GLN A 464 3.93 4.97 24.96
CA GLN A 464 3.54 4.73 26.36
C GLN A 464 2.07 5.09 26.62
N THR A 465 1.49 6.00 25.84
CA THR A 465 0.09 6.45 25.95
C THR A 465 -0.94 5.39 25.56
N ALA A 466 -0.51 4.25 25.02
CA ALA A 466 -1.38 3.15 24.57
C ALA A 466 -1.38 1.94 25.52
N SER A 467 -1.05 2.13 26.80
CA SER A 467 -0.75 1.03 27.73
C SER A 467 -1.83 -0.05 27.83
N GLU A 468 -3.11 0.31 27.76
CA GLU A 468 -4.22 -0.64 27.92
C GLU A 468 -4.86 -1.09 26.59
N ARG A 469 -4.43 -0.54 25.45
CA ARG A 469 -4.98 -0.83 24.11
C ARG A 469 -3.90 -1.11 23.07
N ARG A 470 -2.94 -1.97 23.44
CA ARG A 470 -1.73 -2.27 22.67
C ARG A 470 -2.04 -2.91 21.32
N MET A 471 -3.06 -3.75 21.23
CA MET A 471 -3.46 -4.36 19.96
C MET A 471 -4.02 -3.31 19.00
N VAL A 472 -4.89 -2.43 19.47
CA VAL A 472 -5.42 -1.33 18.64
C VAL A 472 -4.33 -0.36 18.23
N ALA A 473 -3.36 -0.07 19.10
CA ALA A 473 -2.20 0.74 18.75
C ALA A 473 -1.34 0.08 17.67
N GLU A 474 -1.18 -1.25 17.72
CA GLU A 474 -0.48 -2.01 16.68
C GLU A 474 -1.25 -2.01 15.35
N LEU A 475 -2.58 -2.14 15.37
CA LEU A 475 -3.43 -2.01 14.19
C LEU A 475 -3.27 -0.62 13.57
N ALA A 476 -3.43 0.44 14.36
CA ALA A 476 -3.22 1.82 13.93
C ALA A 476 -1.81 2.05 13.35
N ARG A 477 -0.77 1.48 13.98
CA ARG A 477 0.60 1.53 13.48
C ARG A 477 0.72 0.85 12.11
N SER A 478 0.07 -0.30 11.91
CA SER A 478 0.13 -1.04 10.64
C SER A 478 -0.49 -0.28 9.45
N LEU A 479 -1.34 0.73 9.72
CA LEU A 479 -1.94 1.58 8.68
C LEU A 479 -0.94 2.56 8.06
N HIS A 480 0.06 3.02 8.81
CA HIS A 480 1.05 4.03 8.38
C HIS A 480 2.50 3.54 8.39
N GLY A 481 2.79 2.47 9.13
CA GLY A 481 4.12 1.89 9.29
C GLY A 481 4.32 0.63 8.45
N VAL A 482 5.00 -0.38 8.99
CA VAL A 482 5.25 -1.64 8.27
C VAL A 482 3.94 -2.42 8.09
N GLY A 483 3.63 -2.81 6.85
CA GLY A 483 2.43 -3.61 6.52
C GLY A 483 1.64 -2.99 5.37
N LEU A 484 0.63 -2.18 5.71
CA LEU A 484 -0.33 -1.64 4.74
C LEU A 484 0.33 -0.79 3.63
N PRO A 485 1.28 0.11 3.90
CA PRO A 485 1.89 0.94 2.86
C PRO A 485 2.52 0.13 1.73
N GLY A 486 3.20 -0.98 2.06
CA GLY A 486 3.75 -1.87 1.05
C GLY A 486 2.67 -2.55 0.21
N LEU A 487 1.60 -3.04 0.86
CA LEU A 487 0.46 -3.67 0.17
C LEU A 487 -0.27 -2.70 -0.76
N LEU A 488 -0.44 -1.44 -0.33
CA LEU A 488 -1.03 -0.38 -1.16
C LEU A 488 -0.13 0.02 -2.32
N ARG A 489 1.19 0.12 -2.11
CA ARG A 489 2.14 0.35 -3.20
C ARG A 489 2.05 -0.76 -4.24
N HIS A 490 2.06 -2.03 -3.81
CA HIS A 490 1.94 -3.17 -4.72
C HIS A 490 0.63 -3.12 -5.53
N GLY A 491 -0.50 -2.89 -4.85
CA GLY A 491 -1.82 -2.80 -5.48
C GLY A 491 -1.89 -1.68 -6.51
N ASP A 492 -1.49 -0.45 -6.15
CA ASP A 492 -1.49 0.69 -7.06
C ASP A 492 -0.56 0.47 -8.27
N ARG A 493 0.68 0.04 -8.04
CA ARG A 493 1.67 -0.14 -9.13
C ARG A 493 1.31 -1.27 -10.08
N ASN A 494 0.89 -2.41 -9.56
CA ASN A 494 0.50 -3.55 -10.39
C ASN A 494 -0.77 -3.23 -11.20
N SER A 495 -1.75 -2.56 -10.61
CA SER A 495 -2.99 -2.20 -11.32
C SER A 495 -2.73 -1.13 -12.38
N MET A 496 -1.98 -0.08 -12.03
CA MET A 496 -1.66 1.03 -12.94
C MET A 496 -0.73 0.65 -14.07
N ARG A 497 0.07 -0.41 -13.91
CA ARG A 497 0.82 -1.01 -15.03
C ARG A 497 -0.07 -1.39 -16.21
N PHE A 498 -1.33 -1.72 -15.93
CA PHE A 498 -2.35 -2.10 -16.91
C PHE A 498 -3.47 -1.06 -17.05
N SER A 499 -3.26 0.17 -16.56
CA SER A 499 -4.27 1.24 -16.59
C SER A 499 -5.58 0.83 -15.92
N VAL A 500 -5.50 0.09 -14.82
CA VAL A 500 -6.63 -0.30 -13.98
C VAL A 500 -6.55 0.47 -12.67
N GLU A 501 -7.64 1.12 -12.27
CA GLU A 501 -7.80 1.75 -10.97
C GLU A 501 -8.29 0.75 -9.92
N SER A 502 -7.40 0.35 -9.01
CA SER A 502 -7.75 -0.44 -7.83
C SER A 502 -8.30 0.46 -6.71
N ARG A 503 -9.46 0.07 -6.17
CA ARG A 503 -10.24 0.74 -5.12
C ARG A 503 -10.31 -0.17 -3.89
N VAL A 504 -10.15 0.39 -2.69
CA VAL A 504 -9.97 -0.39 -1.44
C VAL A 504 -11.01 0.00 -0.37
N PRO A 505 -12.26 -0.52 -0.43
CA PRO A 505 -13.38 0.00 0.36
C PRO A 505 -13.24 -0.14 1.88
N PHE A 506 -12.33 -0.96 2.38
CA PHE A 506 -12.05 -1.01 3.82
C PHE A 506 -11.35 0.23 4.36
N LEU A 507 -10.68 1.00 3.50
CA LEU A 507 -9.82 2.12 3.90
C LEU A 507 -10.54 3.47 3.77
N THR A 508 -11.51 3.71 4.64
CA THR A 508 -12.08 5.05 4.87
C THR A 508 -11.76 5.50 6.29
N THR A 509 -11.60 6.81 6.48
CA THR A 509 -11.35 7.40 7.82
C THR A 509 -12.48 7.07 8.79
N GLU A 510 -13.73 7.03 8.32
CA GLU A 510 -14.90 6.62 9.10
C GLU A 510 -14.82 5.15 9.57
N LEU A 511 -14.47 4.21 8.68
CA LEU A 511 -14.32 2.80 9.06
C LEU A 511 -13.16 2.60 10.04
N ALA A 512 -12.03 3.28 9.82
CA ALA A 512 -10.89 3.22 10.70
C ALA A 512 -11.21 3.81 12.09
N ASP A 513 -11.81 5.00 12.14
CA ASP A 513 -12.23 5.65 13.40
C ASP A 513 -13.28 4.80 14.13
N PHE A 514 -14.22 4.16 13.42
CA PHE A 514 -15.17 3.24 14.04
C PHE A 514 -14.47 2.01 14.63
N LEU A 515 -13.68 1.26 13.84
CA LEU A 515 -13.07 0.01 14.29
C LEU A 515 -12.03 0.20 15.39
N LEU A 516 -11.17 1.23 15.28
CA LEU A 516 -10.10 1.47 16.25
C LEU A 516 -10.60 2.06 17.58
N THR A 517 -11.86 2.50 17.64
CA THR A 517 -12.49 2.96 18.88
C THR A 517 -13.30 1.88 19.59
N LEU A 518 -13.46 0.68 19.01
CA LEU A 518 -14.17 -0.46 19.62
C LEU A 518 -13.32 -1.29 20.61
N PRO A 519 -13.94 -2.07 21.51
CA PRO A 519 -13.23 -3.03 22.36
C PRO A 519 -12.35 -3.99 21.54
N GLU A 520 -11.12 -4.25 22.01
CA GLU A 520 -10.16 -5.12 21.31
C GLU A 520 -10.71 -6.53 21.06
N GLU A 521 -11.51 -7.06 21.99
CA GLU A 521 -12.19 -8.36 21.85
C GLU A 521 -13.15 -8.43 20.66
N TYR A 522 -13.60 -7.30 20.10
CA TYR A 522 -14.48 -7.30 18.94
C TYR A 522 -13.68 -7.55 17.66
N LEU A 523 -12.41 -7.13 17.62
CA LEU A 523 -11.52 -7.34 16.49
C LEU A 523 -10.92 -8.75 16.54
N VAL A 524 -10.39 -9.14 17.71
CA VAL A 524 -9.88 -10.49 17.99
C VAL A 524 -10.57 -11.05 19.23
N SER A 525 -11.41 -12.07 19.04
CA SER A 525 -12.24 -12.61 20.13
C SER A 525 -11.42 -13.19 21.28
N PRO A 526 -12.02 -13.31 22.49
CA PRO A 526 -11.42 -14.06 23.59
C PRO A 526 -11.16 -15.54 23.25
N GLN A 527 -11.73 -16.07 22.15
CA GLN A 527 -11.53 -17.41 21.62
C GLN A 527 -10.40 -17.48 20.57
N GLY A 528 -9.73 -16.37 20.29
CA GLY A 528 -8.65 -16.28 19.31
C GLY A 528 -9.11 -16.20 17.85
N GLU A 529 -10.41 -16.05 17.60
CA GLU A 529 -10.94 -15.77 16.26
C GLU A 529 -10.53 -14.38 15.80
N THR A 530 -9.83 -14.30 14.66
CA THR A 530 -9.47 -13.06 13.98
C THR A 530 -10.62 -12.56 13.12
N LYS A 531 -10.69 -11.23 12.91
CA LYS A 531 -11.78 -10.58 12.15
C LYS A 531 -13.16 -10.89 12.74
N HIS A 532 -13.25 -10.98 14.08
CA HIS A 532 -14.43 -11.50 14.77
C HIS A 532 -15.69 -10.68 14.46
N LEU A 533 -15.61 -9.35 14.56
CA LEU A 533 -16.71 -8.45 14.20
C LEU A 533 -17.08 -8.54 12.72
N LEU A 534 -16.08 -8.56 11.82
CA LEU A 534 -16.30 -8.65 10.37
C LEU A 534 -17.03 -9.94 10.00
N ARG A 535 -16.64 -11.08 10.57
CA ARG A 535 -17.34 -12.37 10.38
C ARG A 535 -18.80 -12.26 10.79
N ARG A 536 -19.10 -11.61 11.92
CA ARG A 536 -20.49 -11.41 12.38
C ARG A 536 -21.27 -10.44 11.49
N ALA A 537 -20.64 -9.35 11.04
CA ALA A 537 -21.25 -8.32 10.20
C ALA A 537 -21.60 -8.85 8.80
N MET A 538 -20.82 -9.80 8.27
CA MET A 538 -20.98 -10.30 6.90
C MET A 538 -21.91 -11.51 6.75
N ARG A 539 -22.49 -12.02 7.84
CA ARG A 539 -23.47 -13.14 7.81
C ARG A 539 -24.66 -12.84 6.91
N GLY A 540 -24.91 -13.69 5.92
CA GLY A 540 -25.97 -13.50 4.92
C GLY A 540 -25.55 -12.68 3.69
N LEU A 541 -24.35 -12.09 3.68
CA LEU A 541 -23.73 -11.51 2.48
C LEU A 541 -22.59 -12.37 1.94
N VAL A 542 -21.90 -13.10 2.83
CA VAL A 542 -20.79 -14.00 2.53
C VAL A 542 -21.19 -15.42 2.93
N PRO A 543 -20.80 -16.47 2.17
CA PRO A 543 -21.10 -17.85 2.56
C PRO A 543 -20.62 -18.18 3.97
N ASP A 544 -21.44 -18.90 4.72
CA ASP A 544 -21.15 -19.24 6.11
C ASP A 544 -19.89 -20.11 6.24
N GLU A 545 -19.60 -20.95 5.25
CA GLU A 545 -18.41 -21.78 5.19
C GLU A 545 -17.13 -20.93 5.14
N ILE A 546 -17.15 -19.82 4.39
CA ILE A 546 -16.03 -18.87 4.32
C ILE A 546 -15.91 -18.08 5.63
N LEU A 547 -17.04 -17.68 6.21
CA LEU A 547 -17.08 -16.98 7.50
C LEU A 547 -16.62 -17.84 8.67
N ASN A 548 -16.73 -19.16 8.57
CA ASN A 548 -16.38 -20.10 9.64
C ASN A 548 -15.02 -20.77 9.45
N ARG A 549 -14.39 -20.67 8.27
CA ARG A 549 -13.15 -21.38 7.98
C ARG A 549 -11.97 -20.90 8.83
N ARG A 550 -11.10 -21.85 9.16
CA ARG A 550 -9.92 -21.67 10.05
C ARG A 550 -8.59 -21.99 9.37
N ASP A 551 -8.64 -22.42 8.13
CA ASP A 551 -7.55 -22.98 7.33
C ASP A 551 -7.04 -22.02 6.24
N LYS A 552 -7.45 -20.73 6.28
CA LYS A 552 -7.01 -19.70 5.31
C LYS A 552 -5.48 -19.55 5.31
N ILE A 553 -4.88 -19.70 4.13
CA ILE A 553 -3.41 -19.76 3.91
C ILE A 553 -2.82 -18.38 3.51
N GLY A 554 -3.66 -17.38 3.24
CA GLY A 554 -3.25 -16.07 2.68
C GLY A 554 -3.13 -16.10 1.15
N PHE A 555 -2.79 -14.97 0.54
CA PHE A 555 -2.59 -14.88 -0.92
C PHE A 555 -1.23 -15.49 -1.30
N ALA A 556 -1.13 -16.82 -1.26
CA ALA A 556 0.13 -17.55 -1.39
C ALA A 556 0.37 -18.08 -2.81
N THR A 557 1.63 -18.07 -3.22
CA THR A 557 2.14 -18.69 -4.45
C THR A 557 3.07 -19.85 -4.09
N PRO A 558 3.23 -20.85 -4.96
CA PRO A 558 4.21 -21.94 -4.76
C PRO A 558 5.64 -21.46 -5.06
N GLU A 559 6.08 -20.38 -4.39
CA GLU A 559 7.34 -19.66 -4.63
C GLU A 559 8.56 -20.58 -4.63
N GLN A 560 8.69 -21.41 -3.59
CA GLN A 560 9.79 -22.36 -3.49
C GLN A 560 9.85 -23.29 -4.71
N ALA A 561 8.70 -23.83 -5.12
CA ALA A 561 8.65 -24.74 -6.25
C ALA A 561 9.04 -24.03 -7.56
N TRP A 562 8.52 -22.82 -7.79
CA TRP A 562 8.86 -22.01 -8.96
C TRP A 562 10.35 -21.70 -9.03
N LEU A 563 10.93 -21.16 -7.95
CA LEU A 563 12.34 -20.74 -7.95
C LEU A 563 13.30 -21.92 -8.05
N LEU A 564 12.97 -23.08 -7.49
CA LEU A 564 13.78 -24.29 -7.63
C LEU A 564 13.70 -24.89 -9.04
N GLN A 565 12.52 -24.88 -9.68
CA GLN A 565 12.37 -25.29 -11.08
C GLN A 565 13.14 -24.38 -12.04
N MET A 566 13.31 -23.11 -11.67
CA MET A 566 14.05 -22.10 -12.43
C MET A 566 15.50 -21.94 -11.97
N ALA A 567 16.07 -22.91 -11.25
CA ALA A 567 17.40 -22.75 -10.64
C ALA A 567 18.52 -22.30 -11.61
N PRO A 568 18.59 -22.76 -12.88
CA PRO A 568 19.56 -22.22 -13.85
C PRO A 568 19.40 -20.71 -14.07
N GLN A 569 18.16 -20.25 -14.31
CA GLN A 569 17.84 -18.84 -14.52
C GLN A 569 18.12 -17.99 -13.27
N VAL A 570 17.79 -18.51 -12.08
CA VAL A 570 18.08 -17.83 -10.81
C VAL A 570 19.58 -17.64 -10.61
N ARG A 571 20.41 -18.63 -10.96
CA ARG A 571 21.87 -18.49 -10.92
C ARG A 571 22.37 -17.41 -11.85
N GLU A 572 21.82 -17.31 -13.06
CA GLU A 572 22.19 -16.25 -14.01
C GLU A 572 21.86 -14.87 -13.45
N TRP A 573 20.66 -14.70 -12.88
CA TRP A 573 20.27 -13.45 -12.25
C TRP A 573 21.22 -13.05 -11.12
N LEU A 574 21.51 -13.97 -10.20
CA LEU A 574 22.38 -13.71 -9.04
C LEU A 574 23.86 -13.49 -9.42
N ARG A 575 24.30 -13.97 -10.59
CA ARG A 575 25.65 -13.76 -11.14
C ARG A 575 25.85 -12.40 -11.82
N TYR A 576 24.79 -11.68 -12.12
CA TYR A 576 24.90 -10.38 -12.79
C TYR A 576 25.79 -9.42 -11.96
N PRO A 577 26.86 -8.84 -12.50
CA PRO A 577 27.84 -8.08 -11.72
C PRO A 577 27.27 -6.75 -11.23
N LEU A 578 27.05 -6.62 -9.92
CA LEU A 578 26.46 -5.40 -9.33
C LEU A 578 27.51 -4.36 -8.95
N ASN A 579 28.78 -4.75 -8.79
CA ASN A 579 29.86 -3.88 -8.29
C ASN A 579 29.52 -3.18 -6.96
N LEU A 580 28.70 -3.83 -6.11
CA LEU A 580 28.31 -3.32 -4.79
C LEU A 580 29.26 -3.84 -3.71
N PRO A 581 30.10 -2.99 -3.08
CA PRO A 581 31.15 -3.47 -2.17
C PRO A 581 30.60 -4.17 -0.92
N PHE A 582 29.39 -3.83 -0.49
CA PHE A 582 28.77 -4.45 0.69
C PHE A 582 28.12 -5.82 0.42
N LEU A 583 27.86 -6.20 -0.84
CA LEU A 583 27.12 -7.41 -1.18
C LEU A 583 28.07 -8.45 -1.79
N ARG A 584 28.38 -9.50 -1.04
CA ARG A 584 29.30 -10.57 -1.48
C ARG A 584 28.54 -11.59 -2.35
N GLN A 585 28.44 -11.31 -3.65
CA GLN A 585 27.65 -12.12 -4.59
C GLN A 585 28.05 -13.60 -4.64
N ASN A 586 29.33 -13.93 -4.45
CA ASN A 586 29.80 -15.32 -4.38
C ASN A 586 29.18 -16.09 -3.20
N GLU A 587 29.02 -15.43 -2.04
CA GLU A 587 28.39 -16.04 -0.86
C GLU A 587 26.87 -16.16 -1.04
N VAL A 588 26.23 -15.22 -1.74
CA VAL A 588 24.82 -15.31 -2.14
C VAL A 588 24.58 -16.52 -3.05
N LEU A 589 25.39 -16.68 -4.09
CA LEU A 589 25.31 -17.81 -5.02
C LEU A 589 25.55 -19.14 -4.32
N LYS A 590 26.58 -19.23 -3.48
CA LYS A 590 26.87 -20.42 -2.68
C LYS A 590 25.70 -20.78 -1.76
N ALA A 591 25.09 -19.79 -1.10
CA ALA A 591 23.93 -20.01 -0.26
C ALA A 591 22.71 -20.50 -1.05
N PHE A 592 22.48 -19.98 -2.27
CA PHE A 592 21.43 -20.49 -3.15
C PHE A 592 21.70 -21.92 -3.63
N ASP A 593 22.94 -22.25 -4.00
CA ASP A 593 23.32 -23.60 -4.41
C ASP A 593 23.11 -24.64 -3.30
N GLN A 594 23.37 -24.26 -2.04
CA GLN A 594 23.03 -25.10 -0.88
C GLN A 594 21.52 -25.34 -0.74
N VAL A 595 20.68 -24.35 -1.06
CA VAL A 595 19.22 -24.51 -1.07
C VAL A 595 18.80 -25.46 -2.18
N VAL A 596 19.35 -25.32 -3.39
CA VAL A 596 19.06 -26.22 -4.52
C VAL A 596 19.50 -27.66 -4.23
N ALA A 597 20.63 -27.83 -3.54
CA ALA A 597 21.15 -29.14 -3.14
C ALA A 597 20.45 -29.75 -1.91
N GLY A 598 19.46 -29.06 -1.31
CA GLY A 598 18.77 -29.52 -0.10
C GLY A 598 19.60 -29.46 1.19
N GLN A 599 20.77 -28.82 1.15
CA GLN A 599 21.67 -28.65 2.31
C GLN A 599 21.24 -27.51 3.23
N ARG A 600 20.38 -26.61 2.73
CA ARG A 600 19.80 -25.49 3.48
C ARG A 600 18.31 -25.38 3.16
N PRO A 601 17.43 -25.13 4.15
CA PRO A 601 16.02 -24.92 3.87
C PRO A 601 15.79 -23.66 3.03
N PHE A 602 14.79 -23.71 2.15
CA PHE A 602 14.33 -22.53 1.42
C PHE A 602 13.80 -21.46 2.40
N SER A 603 14.02 -20.19 2.07
CA SER A 603 13.43 -19.06 2.79
C SER A 603 13.19 -17.90 1.82
N TRP A 604 12.35 -16.95 2.21
CA TRP A 604 12.03 -15.75 1.44
C TRP A 604 13.27 -14.86 1.17
N GLN A 605 14.40 -15.15 1.81
CA GLN A 605 15.68 -14.55 1.50
C GLN A 605 16.11 -14.76 0.04
N VAL A 606 15.79 -15.92 -0.56
CA VAL A 606 16.13 -16.22 -1.96
C VAL A 606 15.47 -15.21 -2.90
N TRP A 607 14.18 -14.94 -2.68
CA TRP A 607 13.45 -13.92 -3.44
C TRP A 607 14.09 -12.54 -3.30
N ARG A 608 14.41 -12.12 -2.06
CA ARG A 608 15.01 -10.80 -1.80
C ARG A 608 16.34 -10.60 -2.52
N TRP A 609 17.18 -11.63 -2.61
CA TRP A 609 18.41 -11.55 -3.40
C TRP A 609 18.12 -11.37 -4.88
N ILE A 610 17.25 -12.20 -5.46
CA ILE A 610 16.88 -12.10 -6.88
C ILE A 610 16.32 -10.72 -7.19
N ASN A 611 15.34 -10.29 -6.39
CA ASN A 611 14.61 -9.06 -6.62
C ASN A 611 15.52 -7.83 -6.51
N PHE A 612 16.34 -7.75 -5.46
CA PHE A 612 17.31 -6.67 -5.31
C PHE A 612 18.34 -6.65 -6.43
N THR A 613 18.92 -7.80 -6.79
CA THR A 613 19.92 -7.89 -7.87
C THR A 613 19.35 -7.43 -9.21
N ARG A 614 18.14 -7.88 -9.56
CA ARG A 614 17.48 -7.49 -10.82
C ARG A 614 17.07 -6.01 -10.82
N TRP A 615 16.49 -5.52 -9.74
CA TRP A 615 16.14 -4.10 -9.60
C TRP A 615 17.38 -3.21 -9.68
N TYR A 616 18.44 -3.53 -8.93
CA TYR A 616 19.66 -2.73 -8.95
C TYR A 616 20.27 -2.67 -10.35
N ALA A 617 20.30 -3.80 -11.07
CA ALA A 617 20.77 -3.86 -12.44
C ALA A 617 20.01 -2.91 -13.38
N GLN A 618 18.69 -2.77 -13.22
CA GLN A 618 17.88 -1.88 -14.05
C GLN A 618 18.07 -0.38 -13.74
N HIS A 619 18.44 -0.04 -12.51
CA HIS A 619 18.44 1.35 -12.03
C HIS A 619 19.83 1.97 -11.83
N PHE A 620 20.88 1.17 -11.66
CA PHE A 620 22.22 1.66 -11.29
C PHE A 620 23.37 1.09 -12.12
N ALA A 621 23.18 -0.03 -12.83
CA ALA A 621 24.26 -0.72 -13.55
C ALA A 621 24.44 -0.25 -15.01
N GLY A 622 24.00 0.98 -15.32
CA GLY A 622 24.05 1.60 -16.66
C GLY A 622 25.11 2.67 -16.80
#